data_AF-A0A9P6XWR8-F1
#
_entry.id   AF-A0A9P6XWR8-F1
#
_cell.length_a   1.000
_cell.length_b   1.000
_cell.length_c   1.000
_cell.angle_alpha   90.00
_cell.angle_beta   90.00
_cell.angle_gamma   90.00
#
_symmetry.space_group_name_H-M   'P 1'
#
loop_
_entity.id
_entity.type
_entity.pdbx_description
1 polymer ?
#
loop_
_entity_poly.entity_id
_entity_poly.type
_entity_poly.pdbx_seq_one_letter_code
_entity_poly.pdbx_strand_id
1 'polypeptide(L)'
;MPRASPGTAPDDAGINALRAPLHAWAASDANARRDALRRELFRMPVDRVFSLAGHGTLVTGAVHGGIAAAGEHLQLMPAATDVRVRSIHAQNQASEHAMAGQRCALNVAAIARDDINRGDWIADPRPCCAAGGS
;
A
#
# COMPACT_ATOMS: atom_id res chain seq x y z
N MET A 1 -42.53 16.30 -19.11
CA MET A 1 -42.26 17.12 -17.92
C MET A 1 -41.49 16.25 -16.93
N PRO A 2 -40.33 16.70 -16.39
CA PRO A 2 -39.10 15.92 -16.35
C PRO A 2 -38.99 14.94 -15.17
N ARG A 3 -38.49 13.72 -15.45
CA ARG A 3 -37.97 12.76 -14.45
C ARG A 3 -36.53 13.15 -14.11
N ALA A 4 -36.29 13.67 -12.92
CA ALA A 4 -34.94 13.87 -12.40
C ALA A 4 -34.48 12.59 -11.69
N SER A 5 -33.48 11.91 -12.24
CA SER A 5 -32.73 10.84 -11.58
C SER A 5 -31.82 11.45 -10.50
N PRO A 6 -31.87 11.00 -9.23
CA PRO A 6 -31.06 11.59 -8.18
C PRO A 6 -29.64 11.05 -8.29
N GLY A 7 -28.77 11.86 -8.89
CA GLY A 7 -27.33 11.65 -8.88
C GLY A 7 -26.65 12.70 -8.01
N THR A 8 -26.07 12.25 -6.90
CA THR A 8 -24.82 12.75 -6.30
C THR A 8 -24.77 14.24 -5.89
N ALA A 9 -25.31 14.54 -4.70
CA ALA A 9 -24.83 15.64 -3.86
C ALA A 9 -24.20 15.05 -2.58
N PRO A 10 -23.10 15.62 -2.03
CA PRO A 10 -22.44 15.09 -0.82
C PRO A 10 -23.33 15.08 0.44
N ASP A 11 -24.41 15.87 0.43
CA ASP A 11 -25.47 15.94 1.44
C ASP A 11 -26.76 15.19 1.06
N ASP A 12 -26.70 14.34 0.05
CA ASP A 12 -27.82 13.47 -0.29
C ASP A 12 -28.20 12.61 0.93
N ALA A 13 -29.50 12.64 1.26
CA ALA A 13 -30.03 11.93 2.43
C ALA A 13 -29.70 10.43 2.41
N GLY A 14 -29.61 9.82 1.23
CA GLY A 14 -29.20 8.43 1.05
C GLY A 14 -27.72 8.20 1.36
N ILE A 15 -26.83 9.13 0.98
CA ILE A 15 -25.39 9.03 1.30
C ILE A 15 -25.17 9.23 2.80
N ASN A 16 -25.87 10.19 3.42
CA ASN A 16 -25.77 10.45 4.86
C ASN A 16 -26.29 9.26 5.69
N ALA A 17 -27.39 8.62 5.27
CA ALA A 17 -27.93 7.43 5.93
C ALA A 17 -26.96 6.24 5.90
N LEU A 18 -26.12 6.11 4.86
CA LEU A 18 -25.12 5.05 4.74
C LEU A 18 -23.77 5.38 5.40
N ARG A 19 -23.43 6.66 5.52
CA ARG A 19 -22.15 7.12 6.08
C ARG A 19 -21.95 6.67 7.52
N ALA A 20 -22.94 6.91 8.40
CA ALA A 20 -22.82 6.56 9.81
C ALA A 20 -22.68 5.04 10.09
N PRO A 21 -23.49 4.15 9.47
CA PRO A 21 -23.31 2.70 9.58
C PRO A 21 -21.94 2.21 9.09
N LEU A 22 -21.45 2.74 7.95
CA LEU A 22 -20.15 2.36 7.40
C LEU A 22 -19.00 2.77 8.32
N HIS A 23 -19.08 3.96 8.94
CA HIS A 23 -18.09 4.37 9.94
C HIS A 23 -18.14 3.48 11.19
N ALA A 24 -19.33 3.10 11.65
CA ALA A 24 -19.48 2.23 12.82
C ALA A 24 -18.89 0.82 12.57
N TRP A 25 -19.13 0.23 11.39
CA TRP A 25 -18.53 -1.06 11.00
C TRP A 25 -17.02 -0.96 10.80
N ALA A 26 -16.54 0.14 10.22
CA ALA A 26 -15.10 0.36 10.07
C ALA A 26 -14.39 0.52 11.43
N ALA A 27 -15.05 0.99 12.47
CA ALA A 27 -14.43 1.25 13.78
C ALA A 27 -14.34 0.01 14.68
N SER A 28 -15.25 -0.96 14.55
CA SER A 28 -15.46 -2.01 15.55
C SER A 28 -14.52 -3.21 15.45
N ASP A 29 -13.93 -3.49 14.27
CA ASP A 29 -13.00 -4.61 14.07
C ASP A 29 -11.66 -4.20 13.41
N ALA A 30 -11.62 -3.04 12.75
CA ALA A 30 -10.48 -2.67 11.91
C ALA A 30 -9.23 -2.24 12.69
N ASN A 31 -9.36 -1.69 13.90
CA ASN A 31 -8.19 -1.20 14.64
C ASN A 31 -7.33 -2.34 15.17
N ALA A 32 -7.92 -3.34 15.84
CA ALA A 32 -7.20 -4.50 16.33
C ALA A 32 -6.51 -5.26 15.18
N ARG A 33 -7.21 -5.38 14.03
CA ARG A 33 -6.66 -6.01 12.83
C ARG A 33 -5.49 -5.22 12.23
N ARG A 34 -5.59 -3.89 12.14
CA ARG A 34 -4.50 -3.03 11.66
C ARG A 34 -3.27 -3.13 12.55
N ASP A 35 -3.44 -3.18 13.86
CA ASP A 35 -2.33 -3.31 14.80
C ASP A 35 -1.64 -4.67 14.72
N ALA A 36 -2.40 -5.74 14.47
CA ALA A 36 -1.83 -7.05 14.17
C ALA A 36 -0.99 -7.02 12.88
N LEU A 37 -1.53 -6.47 11.79
CA LEU A 37 -0.83 -6.40 10.49
C LEU A 37 0.46 -5.57 10.56
N ARG A 38 0.48 -4.49 11.35
CA ARG A 38 1.67 -3.64 11.56
C ARG A 38 2.83 -4.37 12.25
N ARG A 39 2.54 -5.43 13.02
CA ARG A 39 3.55 -6.25 13.70
C ARG A 39 4.13 -7.35 12.80
N GLU A 40 3.55 -7.57 11.62
CA GLU A 40 4.08 -8.51 10.65
C GLU A 40 5.31 -7.95 9.93
N LEU A 41 5.93 -8.77 9.07
CA LEU A 41 7.01 -8.33 8.19
C LEU A 41 6.47 -7.47 7.06
N PHE A 42 7.26 -6.47 6.66
CA PHE A 42 6.89 -5.57 5.57
C PHE A 42 6.70 -6.37 4.28
N ARG A 43 5.54 -6.19 3.63
CA ARG A 43 5.32 -6.72 2.28
C ARG A 43 4.29 -5.88 1.53
N MET A 44 4.63 -5.52 0.31
CA MET A 44 3.80 -4.71 -0.57
C MET A 44 3.87 -5.29 -2.00
N PRO A 45 2.75 -5.75 -2.57
CA PRO A 45 2.70 -6.13 -3.98
C PRO A 45 2.86 -4.89 -4.86
N VAL A 46 3.48 -5.07 -6.01
CA VAL A 46 3.67 -4.04 -7.02
C VAL A 46 2.47 -4.03 -7.97
N ASP A 47 1.67 -2.97 -7.90
CA ASP A 47 0.54 -2.75 -8.80
C ASP A 47 0.99 -2.05 -10.09
N ARG A 48 1.84 -1.01 -9.94
CA ARG A 48 2.35 -0.19 -11.04
C ARG A 48 3.77 0.26 -10.76
N VAL A 49 4.55 0.37 -11.83
CA VAL A 49 5.96 0.78 -11.81
C VAL A 49 6.14 1.96 -12.76
N PHE A 50 6.81 3.00 -12.28
CA PHE A 50 7.18 4.18 -13.06
C PHE A 50 8.69 4.40 -12.92
N SER A 51 9.37 4.81 -13.99
CA SER A 51 10.77 5.24 -13.92
C SER A 51 10.80 6.76 -13.86
N LEU A 52 11.52 7.34 -12.89
CA LEU A 52 11.89 8.75 -12.93
C LEU A 52 13.35 8.87 -13.33
N ALA A 53 13.61 9.49 -14.47
CA ALA A 53 14.96 9.77 -14.95
C ALA A 53 15.79 10.47 -13.86
N GLY A 54 16.88 9.84 -13.42
CA GLY A 54 17.80 10.35 -12.40
C GLY A 54 17.36 10.17 -10.94
N HIS A 55 16.12 9.79 -10.64
CA HIS A 55 15.61 9.70 -9.26
C HIS A 55 15.36 8.27 -8.77
N GLY A 56 15.23 7.29 -9.67
CA GLY A 56 14.99 5.89 -9.33
C GLY A 56 13.69 5.35 -9.94
N THR A 57 13.24 4.22 -9.40
CA THR A 57 12.04 3.53 -9.84
C THR A 57 10.95 3.70 -8.79
N LEU A 58 9.83 4.32 -9.17
CA LEU A 58 8.68 4.52 -8.30
C LEU A 58 7.70 3.35 -8.44
N VAL A 59 7.50 2.59 -7.38
CA VAL A 59 6.56 1.47 -7.31
C VAL A 59 5.37 1.84 -6.46
N THR A 60 4.17 1.41 -6.85
CA THR A 60 2.95 1.65 -6.07
C THR A 60 2.26 0.35 -5.70
N GLY A 61 1.67 0.29 -4.52
CA GLY A 61 0.99 -0.89 -4.00
C GLY A 61 0.20 -0.62 -2.72
N ALA A 62 -0.60 -1.59 -2.29
CA ALA A 62 -1.23 -1.57 -0.98
C ALA A 62 -0.39 -2.40 0.00
N VAL A 63 0.11 -1.80 1.08
CA VAL A 63 0.94 -2.52 2.05
C VAL A 63 0.08 -3.57 2.75
N HIS A 64 0.46 -4.83 2.62
CA HIS A 64 -0.30 -5.95 3.21
C HIS A 64 0.06 -6.18 4.67
N GLY A 65 1.33 -6.02 5.04
CA GLY A 65 1.78 -6.22 6.41
C GLY A 65 3.05 -5.43 6.69
N GLY A 66 3.33 -5.25 7.97
CA GLY A 66 4.48 -4.55 8.51
C GLY A 66 4.48 -3.04 8.32
N ILE A 67 5.64 -2.47 8.62
CA ILE A 67 5.97 -1.07 8.47
C ILE A 67 7.35 -1.00 7.82
N ALA A 68 7.53 -0.12 6.84
CA ALA A 68 8.83 0.23 6.30
C ALA A 68 9.06 1.73 6.42
N ALA A 69 10.32 2.13 6.63
CA ALA A 69 10.73 3.53 6.72
C ALA A 69 11.54 3.97 5.48
N ALA A 70 11.50 5.27 5.19
CA ALA A 70 12.37 5.84 4.18
C ALA A 70 13.84 5.64 4.59
N GLY A 71 14.68 5.19 3.66
CA GLY A 71 16.08 4.86 3.90
C GLY A 71 16.34 3.38 4.16
N GLU A 72 15.31 2.57 4.46
CA GLU A 72 15.48 1.14 4.71
C GLU A 72 15.82 0.34 3.44
N HIS A 73 16.46 -0.80 3.69
CA HIS A 73 16.74 -1.82 2.68
C HIS A 73 15.64 -2.88 2.71
N LEU A 74 15.06 -3.13 1.54
CA LEU A 74 14.04 -4.14 1.30
C LEU A 74 14.51 -5.01 0.12
N GLN A 75 13.72 -6.01 -0.22
CA GLN A 75 14.03 -6.92 -1.31
C GLN A 75 12.87 -6.99 -2.30
N LEU A 76 13.20 -6.97 -3.59
CA LEU A 76 12.27 -7.37 -4.64
C LEU A 76 12.21 -8.90 -4.70
N MET A 77 11.01 -9.45 -4.59
CA MET A 77 10.72 -10.87 -4.73
C MET A 77 9.86 -11.10 -5.98
N PRO A 78 10.06 -12.22 -6.71
CA PRO A 78 10.88 -13.38 -6.35
C PRO A 78 12.38 -13.27 -6.70
N ALA A 79 12.80 -12.20 -7.38
CA ALA A 79 14.17 -12.03 -7.87
C ALA A 79 15.26 -11.97 -6.76
N ALA A 80 14.86 -11.78 -5.51
CA ALA A 80 15.73 -11.62 -4.35
C ALA A 80 16.73 -10.45 -4.49
N THR A 81 16.33 -9.40 -5.22
CA THR A 81 17.18 -8.24 -5.49
C THR A 81 17.05 -7.21 -4.38
N ASP A 82 18.17 -6.81 -3.77
CA ASP A 82 18.17 -5.75 -2.77
C ASP A 82 17.79 -4.40 -3.39
N VAL A 83 16.85 -3.72 -2.74
CA VAL A 83 16.39 -2.39 -3.12
C VAL A 83 16.44 -1.46 -1.93
N ARG A 84 16.75 -0.18 -2.17
CA ARG A 84 16.77 0.83 -1.12
C ARG A 84 15.63 1.81 -1.30
N VAL A 85 14.85 2.04 -0.23
CA VAL A 85 13.78 3.03 -0.22
C VAL A 85 14.37 4.42 -0.07
N ARG A 86 14.17 5.29 -1.05
CA ARG A 86 14.61 6.69 -1.01
C ARG A 86 13.56 7.62 -0.41
N SER A 87 12.31 7.45 -0.82
CA SER A 87 11.18 8.23 -0.32
C SER A 87 9.90 7.40 -0.34
N ILE A 88 8.97 7.76 0.55
CA ILE A 88 7.68 7.09 0.70
C ILE A 88 6.58 8.15 0.52
N HIS A 89 5.52 7.77 -0.20
CA HIS A 89 4.28 8.52 -0.24
C HIS A 89 3.14 7.62 0.18
N ALA A 90 2.50 7.90 1.32
CA ALA A 90 1.35 7.17 1.83
C ALA A 90 0.09 8.02 1.63
N GLN A 91 -1.00 7.42 1.14
CA GLN A 91 -2.28 8.13 0.95
C GLN A 91 -2.15 9.45 0.15
N ASN A 92 -1.33 9.44 -0.91
CA ASN A 92 -1.02 10.60 -1.76
C ASN A 92 -0.29 11.77 -1.06
N GLN A 93 0.31 11.55 0.10
CA GLN A 93 1.13 12.54 0.81
C GLN A 93 2.51 11.99 1.09
N ALA A 94 3.54 12.85 1.10
CA ALA A 94 4.89 12.45 1.50
C ALA A 94 4.85 11.94 2.95
N SER A 95 5.52 10.82 3.22
CA SER A 95 5.55 10.20 4.53
C SER A 95 6.92 9.58 4.78
N GLU A 96 7.28 9.45 6.05
CA GLU A 96 8.50 8.74 6.47
C GLU A 96 8.27 7.23 6.57
N HIS A 97 7.00 6.79 6.67
CA HIS A 97 6.64 5.40 6.90
C HIS A 97 5.55 4.91 5.94
N ALA A 98 5.71 3.68 5.46
CA ALA A 98 4.67 2.91 4.78
C ALA A 98 4.12 1.88 5.76
N MET A 99 2.82 1.94 6.07
CA MET A 99 2.20 1.05 7.05
C MET A 99 1.16 0.13 6.40
N ALA A 100 1.01 -1.07 6.97
CA ALA A 100 -0.03 -2.02 6.58
C ALA A 100 -1.43 -1.36 6.50
N GLY A 101 -2.15 -1.67 5.42
CA GLY A 101 -3.47 -1.13 5.11
C GLY A 101 -3.46 0.22 4.38
N GLN A 102 -2.30 0.83 4.14
CA GLN A 102 -2.17 2.05 3.35
C GLN A 102 -1.82 1.73 1.90
N ARG A 103 -2.32 2.58 0.99
CA ARG A 103 -1.84 2.63 -0.38
C ARG A 103 -0.61 3.53 -0.43
N CYS A 104 0.53 2.94 -0.75
CA CYS A 104 1.83 3.58 -0.69
C CYS A 104 2.50 3.57 -2.07
N ALA A 105 3.29 4.61 -2.32
CA ALA A 105 4.26 4.66 -3.40
C ALA A 105 5.66 4.73 -2.79
N LEU A 106 6.54 3.83 -3.19
CA LEU A 106 7.92 3.79 -2.75
C LEU A 106 8.82 4.17 -3.91
N ASN A 107 9.67 5.17 -3.72
CA ASN A 107 10.76 5.42 -4.63
C ASN A 107 11.92 4.51 -4.25
N VAL A 108 12.21 3.50 -5.07
CA VAL A 108 13.29 2.55 -4.84
C VAL A 108 14.46 2.80 -5.78
N ALA A 109 15.65 2.56 -5.26
CA ALA A 109 16.89 2.62 -6.02
C ALA A 109 17.59 1.27 -6.07
N ALA A 110 18.64 1.20 -6.89
CA ALA A 110 19.41 -0.01 -7.20
C ALA A 110 18.69 -1.03 -8.09
N ILE A 111 17.56 -0.65 -8.70
CA ILE A 111 16.84 -1.51 -9.65
C ILE A 111 16.21 -0.70 -10.79
N ALA A 112 16.30 -1.21 -12.01
CA ALA A 112 15.68 -0.60 -13.18
C ALA A 112 14.19 -0.94 -13.24
N ARG A 113 13.43 -0.09 -13.92
CA ARG A 113 12.00 -0.31 -14.17
C ARG A 113 11.72 -1.64 -14.86
N ASP A 114 12.59 -2.05 -15.78
CA ASP A 114 12.38 -3.25 -16.60
C ASP A 114 12.68 -4.55 -15.84
N ASP A 115 13.32 -4.46 -14.67
CA ASP A 115 13.56 -5.57 -13.76
C ASP A 115 12.41 -5.75 -12.74
N ILE A 116 11.45 -4.82 -12.69
CA ILE A 116 10.28 -4.89 -11.81
C ILE A 116 9.02 -5.10 -12.65
N ASN A 117 8.32 -6.19 -12.36
CA ASN A 117 7.06 -6.51 -13.00
C ASN A 117 5.88 -6.29 -12.05
N ARG A 118 4.70 -6.04 -12.65
CA ARG A 118 3.45 -6.06 -11.90
C ARG A 118 3.23 -7.46 -11.33
N GLY A 119 2.95 -7.54 -10.04
CA GLY A 119 2.80 -8.80 -9.32
C GLY A 119 4.02 -9.21 -8.51
N ASP A 120 5.18 -8.57 -8.73
CA ASP A 120 6.34 -8.70 -7.86
C ASP A 120 6.03 -8.09 -6.48
N TRP A 121 6.87 -8.44 -5.50
CA TRP A 121 6.69 -8.00 -4.11
C TRP A 121 7.91 -7.24 -3.64
N ILE A 122 7.68 -6.11 -2.98
CA ILE A 122 8.71 -5.46 -2.16
C ILE A 122 8.47 -5.91 -0.73
N ALA A 123 9.43 -6.62 -0.15
CA ALA A 123 9.29 -7.22 1.17
C ALA A 123 10.54 -7.03 2.03
N ASP A 124 10.37 -7.19 3.33
CA ASP A 124 11.48 -7.38 4.26
C ASP A 124 12.28 -8.62 3.84
N PRO A 125 13.64 -8.56 3.80
CA PRO A 125 14.47 -9.69 3.41
C PRO A 125 14.41 -10.84 4.41
N ARG A 126 13.94 -10.61 5.65
CA ARG A 126 13.66 -11.70 6.57
C ARG A 126 12.56 -12.56 5.96
N PRO A 127 12.72 -13.89 5.94
CA PRO A 127 11.68 -14.76 5.43
C PRO A 127 10.39 -14.43 6.17
N CYS A 128 9.37 -14.03 5.42
CA CYS A 128 8.02 -14.09 5.93
C CYS A 128 7.72 -15.57 6.14
N CYS A 129 8.03 -16.08 7.33
CA CYS A 129 7.62 -17.41 7.75
C CYS A 129 6.10 -17.39 7.91
N ALA A 130 5.37 -17.27 6.81
CA ALA A 130 4.00 -17.69 6.70
C ALA A 130 4.06 -19.21 6.61
N ALA A 131 3.66 -19.86 7.69
CA ALA A 131 3.51 -21.29 7.79
C ALA A 131 2.61 -21.86 6.67
N GLY A 132 2.93 -23.08 6.23
CA GLY A 132 1.94 -24.02 5.70
C GLY A 132 1.80 -24.10 4.18
N GLY A 133 2.82 -24.61 3.50
CA GLY A 133 2.58 -25.48 2.35
C GLY A 133 2.28 -26.89 2.85
N SER A 134 1.02 -27.31 2.80
CA SER A 134 0.52 -28.69 2.62
C SER A 134 -1.00 -28.67 2.51
#